data_AF-A0A8S8XUP2-F1
#
_entry.id   AF-A0A8S8XUP2-F1
#
_cell.length_a   1.000
_cell.length_b   1.000
_cell.length_c   1.000
_cell.angle_alpha   90.00
_cell.angle_beta   90.00
_cell.angle_gamma   90.00
#
_symmetry.space_group_name_H-M   'P 1'
#
loop_
_entity.id
_entity.type
_entity.pdbx_description
1 polymer ?
#
loop_
_entity_poly.entity_id
_entity_poly.type
_entity_poly.pdbx_seq_one_letter_code
_entity_poly.pdbx_strand_id
1 'polypeptide(L)'
;MHSVTLIAQPRSKTPFAKVSAMKTGKYEPRNSGTFGVMWFTDFGDKFWEACQGVDDSPKLRLRESGFDEMDWSVSFRFAGFKARITSVKYKGFFGKPGNSYMELKIGTQNPNDLMVFLQAFVEKFETPPWIMNNWKKLKLNVDLVKKKLYPNGPKEWEEKLQKKKLR
;
A
#
# COMPACT_ATOMS: atom_id res chain seq x y z
N MET A 1 -19.23 3.53 -1.28
CA MET A 1 -17.90 2.99 -0.93
C MET A 1 -16.87 3.85 -1.62
N HIS A 2 -15.98 4.50 -0.88
CA HIS A 2 -14.93 5.35 -1.43
C HIS A 2 -13.74 4.47 -1.79
N SER A 3 -13.14 4.69 -2.96
CA SER A 3 -11.99 3.90 -3.40
C SER A 3 -11.02 4.73 -4.22
N VAL A 4 -9.75 4.33 -4.18
CA VAL A 4 -8.64 4.91 -4.93
C VAL A 4 -7.82 3.79 -5.54
N THR A 5 -7.39 4.01 -6.78
CA THR A 5 -6.45 3.12 -7.48
C THR A 5 -5.13 3.87 -7.67
N LEU A 6 -4.03 3.29 -7.20
CA LEU A 6 -2.68 3.77 -7.43
C LEU A 6 -1.96 2.83 -8.39
N ILE A 7 -1.23 3.38 -9.36
CA ILE A 7 -0.39 2.62 -10.27
C ILE A 7 1.04 3.08 -10.03
N ALA A 8 1.91 2.15 -9.62
CA ALA A 8 3.28 2.43 -9.28
C ALA A 8 4.23 1.53 -10.05
N GLN A 9 5.40 2.05 -10.39
CA GLN A 9 6.49 1.24 -10.91
C GLN A 9 7.45 0.93 -9.75
N PRO A 10 7.67 -0.35 -9.40
CA PRO A 10 8.57 -0.68 -8.29
C PRO A 10 10.00 -0.22 -8.61
N ARG A 11 10.72 0.27 -7.59
CA ARG A 11 12.11 0.72 -7.73
C ARG A 11 13.10 -0.38 -7.40
N SER A 12 12.74 -1.26 -6.47
CA SER A 12 13.54 -2.41 -6.05
C SER A 12 12.83 -3.73 -6.32
N LYS A 13 13.62 -4.81 -6.48
CA LYS A 13 13.12 -6.20 -6.53
C LYS A 13 12.87 -6.78 -5.14
N THR A 14 13.40 -6.13 -4.11
CA THR A 14 13.31 -6.56 -2.72
C THR A 14 12.37 -5.65 -1.92
N PRO A 15 11.78 -6.16 -0.82
CA PRO A 15 11.90 -7.53 -0.30
C PRO A 15 11.12 -8.57 -1.10
N PHE A 16 11.55 -9.83 -0.99
CA PHE A 16 10.75 -10.98 -1.40
C PHE A 16 9.84 -11.41 -0.25
N ALA A 17 8.64 -11.92 -0.52
CA ALA A 17 7.72 -12.43 0.50
C ALA A 17 7.53 -13.94 0.34
N LYS A 18 7.48 -14.67 1.46
CA LYS A 18 7.21 -16.11 1.43
C LYS A 18 5.75 -16.37 1.04
N VAL A 19 5.53 -17.06 -0.07
CA VAL A 19 4.18 -17.36 -0.60
C VAL A 19 3.33 -18.13 0.42
N SER A 20 3.93 -19.09 1.13
CA SER A 20 3.20 -19.85 2.15
C SER A 20 2.74 -18.98 3.32
N ALA A 21 3.56 -18.03 3.77
CA ALA A 21 3.18 -17.10 4.83
C ALA A 21 2.01 -16.22 4.38
N MET A 22 2.07 -15.71 3.15
CA MET A 22 1.04 -14.85 2.56
C MET A 22 -0.31 -15.58 2.40
N LYS A 23 -0.29 -16.89 2.12
CA LYS A 23 -1.49 -17.74 2.11
C LYS A 23 -2.12 -17.90 3.49
N THR A 24 -1.30 -17.96 4.53
CA THR A 24 -1.76 -17.98 5.94
C THR A 24 -2.07 -16.60 6.50
N GLY A 25 -1.92 -15.55 5.68
CA GLY A 25 -2.18 -14.16 6.02
C GLY A 25 -1.13 -13.46 6.86
N LYS A 26 0.10 -13.97 6.82
CA LYS A 26 1.29 -13.37 7.43
C LYS A 26 2.19 -12.77 6.35
N TYR A 27 2.97 -11.77 6.73
CA TYR A 27 4.05 -11.23 5.90
C TYR A 27 5.40 -11.68 6.47
N GLU A 28 6.22 -12.32 5.63
CA GLU A 28 7.58 -12.77 5.98
C GLU A 28 8.55 -12.33 4.87
N PRO A 29 9.29 -11.22 5.06
CA PRO A 29 10.26 -10.73 4.09
C PRO A 29 11.51 -11.62 4.04
N ARG A 30 12.12 -11.68 2.86
CA ARG A 30 13.38 -12.38 2.57
C ARG A 30 14.27 -11.50 1.70
N ASN A 31 15.58 -11.60 1.93
CA ASN A 31 16.61 -10.87 1.17
C ASN A 31 17.06 -11.62 -0.09
N SER A 32 16.72 -12.90 -0.21
CA SER A 32 17.03 -13.76 -1.36
C SER A 32 15.96 -14.85 -1.50
N GLY A 33 15.88 -15.47 -2.68
CA GLY A 33 15.08 -16.67 -2.86
C GLY A 33 15.06 -17.16 -4.31
N THR A 34 14.78 -18.46 -4.46
CA THR A 34 14.65 -19.16 -5.75
C THR A 34 13.35 -19.97 -5.87
N PHE A 35 12.73 -20.38 -4.75
CA PHE A 35 11.47 -21.13 -4.75
C PHE A 35 10.56 -20.69 -3.61
N GLY A 36 9.24 -20.59 -3.89
CA GLY A 36 8.23 -20.30 -2.89
C GLY A 36 8.25 -18.87 -2.35
N VAL A 37 8.95 -17.97 -3.03
CA VAL A 37 8.95 -16.52 -2.75
C VAL A 37 8.29 -15.78 -3.91
N MET A 38 7.70 -14.62 -3.59
CA MET A 38 7.15 -13.69 -4.57
C MET A 38 7.82 -12.33 -4.39
N TRP A 39 7.93 -11.55 -5.44
CA TRP A 39 8.50 -10.21 -5.35
C TRP A 39 7.45 -9.25 -4.83
N PHE A 40 7.51 -8.95 -3.53
CA PHE A 40 6.59 -7.98 -2.95
C PHE A 40 7.04 -6.55 -3.23
N THR A 41 8.33 -6.35 -3.53
CA THR A 41 9.00 -5.09 -3.91
C THR A 41 8.94 -4.01 -2.83
N ASP A 42 9.65 -2.91 -3.03
CA ASP A 42 9.65 -1.77 -2.10
C ASP A 42 8.24 -1.18 -1.93
N PHE A 43 7.43 -1.20 -2.99
CA PHE A 43 6.07 -0.70 -2.96
C PHE A 43 5.17 -1.51 -2.01
N GLY A 44 5.18 -2.85 -2.12
CA GLY A 44 4.37 -3.71 -1.26
C GLY A 44 4.81 -3.64 0.20
N ASP A 45 6.13 -3.59 0.44
CA ASP A 45 6.69 -3.49 1.79
C ASP A 45 6.28 -2.20 2.50
N LYS A 46 6.43 -1.04 1.84
CA LYS A 46 5.97 0.24 2.38
C LYS A 46 4.46 0.28 2.60
N PHE A 47 3.69 -0.39 1.75
CA PHE A 47 2.26 -0.52 1.95
C PHE A 47 1.95 -1.35 3.19
N TRP A 48 2.68 -2.44 3.40
CA TRP A 48 2.55 -3.26 4.60
C TRP A 48 2.93 -2.50 5.87
N GLU A 49 4.05 -1.77 5.87
CA GLU A 49 4.44 -0.88 6.97
C GLU A 49 3.34 0.16 7.29
N ALA A 50 2.70 0.73 6.27
CA ALA A 50 1.59 1.67 6.46
C ALA A 50 0.36 0.99 7.08
N CYS A 51 0.05 -0.24 6.66
CA CYS A 51 -1.05 -1.02 7.26
C CYS A 51 -0.79 -1.31 8.74
N GLN A 52 0.43 -1.74 9.08
CA GLN A 52 0.82 -2.01 10.48
C GLN A 52 0.81 -0.76 11.36
N GLY A 53 0.98 0.43 10.79
CA GLY A 53 0.84 1.69 11.53
C GLY A 53 -0.61 2.04 11.91
N VAL A 54 -1.60 1.42 11.27
CA VAL A 54 -3.04 1.71 11.44
C VAL A 54 -3.78 0.56 12.13
N ASP A 55 -3.35 -0.68 11.93
CA ASP A 55 -3.92 -1.90 12.51
C ASP A 55 -2.78 -2.79 12.98
N ASP A 56 -2.87 -3.32 14.20
CA ASP A 56 -1.89 -4.25 14.76
C ASP A 56 -2.04 -5.67 14.19
N SER A 57 -3.15 -5.96 13.50
CA SER A 57 -3.52 -7.29 13.00
C SER A 57 -3.98 -7.32 11.53
N PRO A 58 -3.27 -6.67 10.59
CA PRO A 58 -3.69 -6.61 9.19
C PRO A 58 -3.73 -8.02 8.60
N LYS A 59 -4.87 -8.38 8.00
CA LYS A 59 -5.06 -9.69 7.38
C LYS A 59 -4.68 -9.63 5.92
N LEU A 60 -3.65 -10.39 5.59
CA LEU A 60 -3.21 -10.59 4.22
C LEU A 60 -3.84 -11.86 3.64
N ARG A 61 -4.14 -11.88 2.34
CA ARG A 61 -4.52 -13.11 1.65
C ARG A 61 -4.05 -13.06 0.21
N LEU A 62 -3.08 -13.90 -0.12
CA LEU A 62 -2.75 -14.19 -1.51
C LEU A 62 -3.96 -14.85 -2.19
N ARG A 63 -4.44 -14.24 -3.29
CA ARG A 63 -5.58 -14.74 -4.06
C ARG A 63 -5.13 -15.65 -5.18
N GLU A 64 -4.15 -15.19 -5.91
CA GLU A 64 -3.64 -15.81 -7.12
C GLU A 64 -2.16 -15.52 -7.22
N SER A 65 -1.41 -16.52 -7.65
CA SER A 65 0.01 -16.42 -7.98
C SER A 65 0.23 -17.26 -9.22
N GLY A 66 0.67 -16.63 -10.31
CA GLY A 66 1.12 -17.33 -11.50
C GLY A 66 2.42 -18.11 -11.25
N PHE A 67 2.93 -18.73 -12.31
CA PHE A 67 4.27 -19.34 -12.28
C PHE A 67 5.38 -18.26 -12.21
N ASP A 68 5.06 -17.03 -12.62
CA ASP A 68 5.96 -15.88 -12.58
C ASP A 68 5.90 -15.17 -11.22
N GLU A 69 7.06 -14.83 -10.66
CA GLU A 69 7.22 -14.15 -9.37
C GLU A 69 6.60 -12.73 -9.34
N MET A 70 6.21 -12.21 -10.52
CA MET A 70 5.64 -10.88 -10.76
C MET A 70 4.19 -10.88 -11.29
N ASP A 71 3.54 -12.04 -11.34
CA ASP A 71 2.12 -12.14 -11.71
C ASP A 71 1.32 -12.67 -10.52
N TRP A 72 0.81 -11.76 -9.71
CA TRP A 72 0.14 -12.11 -8.47
C TRP A 72 -0.84 -11.05 -8.01
N SER A 73 -1.80 -11.48 -7.19
CA SER A 73 -2.75 -10.59 -6.53
C SER A 73 -2.92 -10.92 -5.06
N VAL A 74 -2.72 -9.91 -4.20
CA VAL A 74 -2.87 -10.01 -2.74
C VAL A 74 -4.00 -9.11 -2.29
N SER A 75 -4.96 -9.68 -1.58
CA SER A 75 -6.01 -8.92 -0.89
C SER A 75 -5.59 -8.63 0.54
N PHE A 76 -5.88 -7.43 1.01
CA PHE A 76 -5.64 -6.98 2.38
C PHE A 76 -6.95 -6.52 3.02
N ARG A 77 -7.10 -6.79 4.30
CA ARG A 77 -8.13 -6.20 5.15
C ARG A 77 -7.50 -5.73 6.45
N PHE A 78 -7.70 -4.46 6.78
CA PHE A 78 -7.17 -3.83 7.98
C PHE A 78 -8.06 -2.65 8.37
N ALA A 79 -8.29 -2.39 9.65
CA ALA A 79 -9.01 -1.20 10.18
C ALA A 79 -10.24 -0.72 9.36
N GLY A 80 -11.08 -1.64 8.85
CA GLY A 80 -12.26 -1.30 8.03
C GLY A 80 -11.99 -1.03 6.54
N PHE A 81 -10.73 -1.03 6.12
CA PHE A 81 -10.29 -0.98 4.73
C PHE A 81 -10.32 -2.35 4.06
N LYS A 82 -10.60 -2.32 2.76
CA LYS A 82 -10.35 -3.43 1.84
C LYS A 82 -9.37 -2.93 0.80
N ALA A 83 -8.21 -3.58 0.70
CA ALA A 83 -7.23 -3.26 -0.32
C ALA A 83 -6.87 -4.48 -1.14
N ARG A 84 -6.34 -4.24 -2.34
CA ARG A 84 -5.78 -5.24 -3.23
C ARG A 84 -4.56 -4.66 -3.90
N ILE A 85 -3.43 -5.37 -3.81
CA ILE A 85 -2.25 -5.10 -4.63
C ILE A 85 -2.18 -6.19 -5.67
N THR A 86 -2.07 -5.79 -6.93
CA THR A 86 -1.83 -6.68 -8.05
C THR A 86 -0.51 -6.28 -8.70
N SER A 87 0.36 -7.26 -8.93
CA SER A 87 1.53 -7.08 -9.78
C SER A 87 1.19 -7.52 -11.19
N VAL A 88 1.45 -6.66 -12.18
CA VAL A 88 1.18 -6.94 -13.58
C VAL A 88 2.45 -6.73 -14.39
N LYS A 89 2.85 -7.79 -15.09
CA LYS A 89 3.95 -7.76 -16.05
C LYS A 89 3.45 -7.25 -17.40
N TYR A 90 4.22 -6.36 -18.03
CA TYR A 90 3.88 -5.84 -19.38
C TYR A 90 5.03 -5.92 -20.38
N LYS A 91 6.24 -6.31 -19.97
CA LYS A 91 7.39 -6.59 -20.85
C LYS A 91 8.09 -7.89 -20.45
N GLY A 92 8.69 -8.55 -21.44
CA GLY A 92 9.45 -9.80 -21.28
C GLY A 92 10.74 -9.64 -20.47
N PHE A 93 11.37 -10.80 -20.19
CA PHE A 93 12.50 -11.05 -19.29
C PHE A 93 12.24 -10.86 -17.80
N PHE A 94 12.63 -11.89 -17.05
CA PHE A 94 12.73 -11.93 -15.60
C PHE A 94 13.75 -10.91 -15.10
N GLY A 95 13.66 -10.50 -13.84
CA GLY A 95 14.81 -9.83 -13.22
C GLY A 95 14.81 -8.30 -13.29
N LYS A 96 13.76 -7.56 -13.68
CA LYS A 96 13.80 -6.07 -13.66
C LYS A 96 12.50 -5.45 -13.14
N PRO A 97 12.53 -4.60 -12.08
CA PRO A 97 11.33 -3.93 -11.56
C PRO A 97 10.57 -3.14 -12.62
N GLY A 98 11.29 -2.48 -13.53
CA GLY A 98 10.71 -1.68 -14.61
C GLY A 98 10.01 -2.44 -15.75
N ASN A 99 9.90 -3.77 -15.65
CA ASN A 99 9.12 -4.58 -16.58
C ASN A 99 7.69 -4.89 -16.06
N SER A 100 7.36 -4.33 -14.90
CA SER A 100 6.09 -4.56 -14.19
C SER A 100 5.57 -3.26 -13.59
N TYR A 101 4.27 -3.22 -13.32
CA TYR A 101 3.67 -2.21 -12.47
C TYR A 101 2.85 -2.87 -11.35
N MET A 102 2.69 -2.12 -10.26
CA MET A 102 1.82 -2.48 -9.15
C MET A 102 0.55 -1.65 -9.21
N GLU A 103 -0.59 -2.31 -9.13
CA GLU A 103 -1.90 -1.67 -8.97
C GLU A 103 -2.37 -1.86 -7.53
N LEU A 104 -2.47 -0.77 -6.76
CA LEU A 104 -3.10 -0.77 -5.43
C LEU A 104 -4.51 -0.20 -5.54
N LYS A 105 -5.52 -1.04 -5.34
CA LYS A 105 -6.92 -0.65 -5.17
C LYS A 105 -7.25 -0.68 -3.68
N ILE A 106 -7.54 0.48 -3.08
CA ILE A 106 -7.98 0.58 -1.69
C ILE A 106 -9.38 1.17 -1.62
N GLY A 107 -10.21 0.65 -0.73
CA GLY A 107 -11.53 1.20 -0.48
C GLY A 107 -12.01 1.03 0.95
N THR A 108 -12.89 1.95 1.36
CA THR A 108 -13.47 2.03 2.69
C THR A 108 -14.84 2.69 2.63
N GLN A 109 -15.62 2.55 3.69
CA GLN A 109 -16.88 3.28 3.85
C GLN A 109 -16.63 4.74 4.28
N ASN A 110 -15.51 5.03 4.95
CA ASN A 110 -15.20 6.36 5.46
C ASN A 110 -14.15 7.08 4.57
N PRO A 111 -14.51 8.16 3.86
CA PRO A 111 -13.57 8.87 2.98
C PRO A 111 -12.44 9.57 3.75
N ASN A 112 -12.65 9.94 5.01
CA ASN A 112 -11.63 10.63 5.82
C ASN A 112 -10.49 9.69 6.19
N ASP A 113 -10.83 8.48 6.62
CA ASP A 113 -9.85 7.45 6.95
C ASP A 113 -9.00 7.10 5.71
N LEU A 114 -9.64 7.03 4.53
CA LEU A 114 -8.93 6.83 3.25
C LEU A 114 -7.89 7.91 3.00
N MET A 115 -8.25 9.16 3.25
CA MET A 115 -7.38 10.29 3.00
C MET A 115 -6.18 10.30 3.95
N VAL A 116 -6.42 10.03 5.24
CA VAL A 116 -5.37 9.92 6.26
C VAL A 116 -4.42 8.76 5.95
N PHE A 117 -4.97 7.59 5.61
CA PHE A 117 -4.16 6.44 5.22
C PHE A 117 -3.28 6.74 4.00
N LEU A 118 -3.86 7.35 2.96
CA LEU A 118 -3.12 7.71 1.76
C LEU A 118 -1.99 8.69 2.07
N GLN A 119 -2.22 9.67 2.95
CA GLN A 119 -1.18 10.60 3.39
C GLN A 119 -0.05 9.87 4.13
N ALA A 120 -0.39 9.03 5.12
CA ALA A 120 0.60 8.23 5.85
C ALA A 120 1.39 7.28 4.94
N PHE A 121 0.73 6.71 3.93
CA PHE A 121 1.36 5.85 2.93
C PHE A 121 2.32 6.63 2.01
N VAL A 122 1.93 7.83 1.55
CA VAL A 122 2.81 8.70 0.75
C VAL A 122 4.08 9.04 1.53
N GLU A 123 3.95 9.35 2.82
CA GLU A 123 5.07 9.70 3.71
C GLU A 123 6.07 8.55 3.93
N LYS A 124 5.73 7.30 3.55
CA LYS A 124 6.68 6.18 3.56
C LYS A 124 7.71 6.21 2.43
N PHE A 125 7.51 7.05 1.42
CA PHE A 125 8.41 7.19 0.29
C PHE A 125 9.04 8.57 0.27
N GLU A 126 10.37 8.63 0.21
CA GLU A 126 11.11 9.88 -0.04
C GLU A 126 10.74 10.49 -1.40
N THR A 127 10.56 9.64 -2.41
CA THR A 127 10.02 10.02 -3.72
C THR A 127 8.95 9.02 -4.13
N PRO A 128 7.67 9.42 -4.22
CA PRO A 128 6.58 8.51 -4.55
C PRO A 128 6.77 7.85 -5.93
N PRO A 129 6.80 6.51 -6.03
CA PRO A 129 7.10 5.80 -7.29
C PRO A 129 5.89 5.66 -8.24
N TRP A 130 4.83 6.44 -8.03
CA TRP A 130 3.60 6.38 -8.84
C TRP A 130 3.40 7.60 -9.71
N ILE A 131 2.91 7.35 -10.92
CA ILE A 131 2.18 8.35 -11.70
C ILE A 131 0.71 8.19 -11.26
N MET A 132 0.31 8.96 -10.24
CA MET A 132 -1.07 8.91 -9.75
C MET A 132 -2.01 9.48 -10.82
N ASN A 133 -2.76 8.60 -11.48
CA ASN A 133 -3.81 8.98 -12.41
C ASN A 133 -5.04 9.54 -11.66
N ASN A 134 -4.85 10.63 -10.88
CA ASN A 134 -5.86 11.54 -10.32
C ASN A 134 -5.37 12.47 -9.17
N TRP A 135 -4.07 12.74 -9.00
CA TRP A 135 -3.60 13.61 -7.88
C TRP A 135 -4.33 14.97 -7.82
N LYS A 136 -4.65 15.57 -8.98
CA LYS A 136 -5.44 16.82 -9.04
C LYS A 136 -6.87 16.66 -8.48
N LYS A 137 -7.59 15.58 -8.80
CA LYS A 137 -8.94 15.32 -8.27
C LYS A 137 -8.91 14.98 -6.77
N LEU A 138 -7.85 14.31 -6.32
CA LEU A 138 -7.70 13.96 -4.91
C LEU A 138 -7.30 15.18 -4.07
N LYS A 139 -6.36 16.03 -4.53
CA LYS A 139 -6.00 17.31 -3.87
C LYS A 139 -7.22 18.23 -3.72
N LEU A 140 -8.03 18.39 -4.77
CA LEU A 140 -9.26 19.18 -4.71
C LEU A 140 -10.20 18.68 -3.61
N ASN A 141 -10.37 17.36 -3.50
CA ASN A 141 -11.18 16.78 -2.43
C ASN A 141 -10.50 16.86 -1.06
N VAL A 142 -9.17 16.77 -0.97
CA VAL A 142 -8.40 16.90 0.28
C VAL A 142 -8.51 18.30 0.84
N ASP A 143 -8.36 19.34 0.03
CA ASP A 143 -8.46 20.72 0.47
C ASP A 143 -9.89 21.08 0.88
N LEU A 144 -10.89 20.53 0.19
CA LEU A 144 -12.30 20.67 0.55
C LEU A 144 -12.66 19.93 1.85
N VAL A 145 -12.17 18.71 2.05
CA VAL A 145 -12.41 17.90 3.25
C VAL A 145 -11.67 18.50 4.46
N LYS A 146 -10.43 18.97 4.29
CA LYS A 146 -9.68 19.69 5.34
C LYS A 146 -10.42 20.96 5.78
N LYS A 147 -10.94 21.77 4.85
CA LYS A 147 -11.75 22.96 5.17
C LYS A 147 -13.09 22.61 5.84
N LYS A 148 -13.73 21.49 5.48
CA LYS A 148 -15.02 21.07 6.05
C LYS A 148 -14.91 20.48 7.46
N LEU A 149 -13.87 19.70 7.72
CA LEU A 149 -13.68 19.00 9.00
C LEU A 149 -12.88 19.82 10.01
N TYR A 150 -11.95 20.65 9.54
CA TYR A 150 -11.06 21.44 10.37
C TYR A 150 -10.99 22.87 9.82
N PRO A 151 -12.07 23.66 9.95
CA PRO A 151 -12.09 25.05 9.48
C PRO A 151 -10.96 25.90 10.11
N ASN A 152 -10.43 25.47 11.26
CA ASN A 152 -9.35 26.14 12.01
C ASN A 152 -8.03 25.34 12.07
N GLY A 153 -7.83 24.33 11.21
CA GLY A 153 -6.56 23.59 11.08
C GLY A 153 -6.40 22.34 11.98
N PRO A 154 -5.42 21.45 11.68
CA PRO A 154 -5.38 20.06 12.16
C PRO A 154 -4.72 19.88 13.54
N LYS A 155 -5.04 20.74 14.52
CA LYS A 155 -4.35 20.74 15.84
C LYS A 155 -4.59 19.47 16.67
N GLU A 156 -5.73 18.81 16.52
CA GLU A 156 -6.18 17.78 17.46
C GLU A 156 -5.57 16.38 17.22
N TRP A 157 -5.13 16.08 15.99
CA TRP A 157 -4.52 14.78 15.64
C TRP A 157 -3.00 14.80 15.73
N GLU A 158 -2.36 15.95 15.49
CA GLU A 158 -0.93 16.16 15.77
C GLU A 158 -0.64 16.01 17.26
N GLU A 159 -1.51 16.52 18.13
CA GLU A 159 -1.43 16.31 19.59
C GLU A 159 -1.59 14.84 19.98
N LYS A 160 -2.45 14.07 19.30
CA LYS A 160 -2.63 12.63 19.57
C LYS A 160 -1.43 11.81 19.11
N LEU A 161 -0.82 12.15 17.97
CA LEU A 161 0.41 11.53 17.48
C LEU A 161 1.64 11.87 18.36
N GLN A 162 1.75 13.11 18.83
CA GLN A 162 2.80 13.52 19.77
C GLN A 162 2.66 12.81 21.13
N LYS A 163 1.44 12.71 21.66
CA LYS A 163 1.17 11.96 22.91
C LYS A 163 1.46 10.46 22.80
N LYS A 164 1.38 9.88 21.60
CA LYS A 164 1.68 8.45 21.36
C LYS A 164 3.17 8.16 21.14
N LYS A 165 3.97 9.17 20.73
CA LYS A 165 5.45 9.08 20.64
C LYS A 165 6.17 9.31 21.97
N LEU A 166 5.47 9.85 22.98
CA LEU A 166 5.99 10.15 24.32
C LEU A 166 5.64 9.06 25.37
N ARG A 167 5.19 7.89 24.93
CA ARG A 167 4.95 6.72 25.80
C ARG A 167 5.84 5.56 25.39
#